data_AF-A0A9E6C8R5-F1
#
_entry.id   AF-A0A9E6C8R5-F1
#
_cell.length_a   1.000
_cell.length_b   1.000
_cell.length_c   1.000
_cell.angle_alpha   90.00
_cell.angle_beta   90.00
_cell.angle_gamma   90.00
#
_symmetry.space_group_name_H-M   'P 1'
#
loop_
_entity.id
_entity.type
_entity.pdbx_description
1 polymer ?
#
loop_
_entity_poly.entity_id
_entity_poly.type
_entity_poly.pdbx_seq_one_letter_code
_entity_poly.pdbx_strand_id
1 'polypeptide(L)'
;MPETGKANHEIIGYCPKCRAKRPIQNPEPVFTSNGRPAVRGTCPVCGGTIFRLGATPLHQGLTPAQTKAKPSTQRTRNRSQTTKTPGSGTKLVIVESPAKARTISRYLGKGYVVKASLGHVRDLLRSQMSVDIENNFKPKYRVPNEKRAV
;
A
#
# COMPACT_ATOMS: atom_id res chain seq x y z
N MET A 1 -18.05 30.19 -46.86
CA MET A 1 -17.01 29.19 -46.56
C MET A 1 -16.05 29.80 -45.55
N PRO A 2 -16.06 29.39 -44.26
CA PRO A 2 -15.05 29.86 -43.31
C PRO A 2 -13.92 28.83 -43.16
N GLU A 3 -12.71 29.35 -43.16
CA GLU A 3 -11.45 28.64 -43.24
C GLU A 3 -11.17 27.82 -41.97
N THR A 4 -10.90 26.53 -42.14
CA THR A 4 -10.45 25.63 -41.08
C THR A 4 -8.98 25.91 -40.74
N GLY A 5 -8.72 27.00 -40.01
CA GLY A 5 -7.46 27.26 -39.34
C GLY A 5 -7.30 26.33 -38.13
N LYS A 6 -6.96 25.06 -38.37
CA LYS A 6 -6.56 24.13 -37.30
C LYS A 6 -5.24 24.63 -36.71
N ALA A 7 -5.33 25.38 -35.62
CA ALA A 7 -4.20 25.66 -34.76
C ALA A 7 -3.72 24.33 -34.16
N ASN A 8 -2.71 23.72 -34.78
CA ASN A 8 -1.94 22.62 -34.20
C ASN A 8 -1.14 23.17 -33.01
N HIS A 9 -1.82 23.44 -31.90
CA HIS A 9 -1.18 23.80 -30.66
C HIS A 9 -0.52 22.54 -30.10
N GLU A 10 0.80 22.43 -30.28
CA GLU A 10 1.59 21.32 -29.78
C GLU A 10 1.55 21.33 -28.23
N ILE A 11 0.70 20.48 -27.65
CA ILE A 11 0.56 20.40 -26.19
C ILE A 11 1.77 19.63 -25.64
N ILE A 12 2.69 20.34 -25.00
CA ILE A 12 3.87 19.73 -24.37
C ILE A 12 3.51 19.17 -23.00
N GLY A 13 3.83 17.91 -22.70
CA GLY A 13 3.64 17.29 -21.38
C GLY A 13 4.90 16.62 -20.86
N TYR A 14 4.99 16.44 -19.54
CA TYR A 14 6.10 15.73 -18.92
C TYR A 14 5.85 14.22 -18.94
N CYS A 15 6.77 13.43 -19.49
CA CYS A 15 6.68 11.97 -19.47
C CYS A 15 7.36 11.40 -18.22
N PRO A 16 6.66 10.72 -17.30
CA PRO A 16 7.26 10.16 -16.09
C PRO A 16 8.21 8.98 -16.36
N LYS A 17 8.05 8.27 -17.49
CA LYS A 17 8.96 7.18 -17.90
C LYS A 17 10.28 7.72 -18.47
N CYS A 18 10.22 8.70 -19.37
CA CYS A 18 11.39 9.26 -20.03
C CYS A 18 11.98 10.50 -19.34
N ARG A 19 11.40 10.91 -18.20
CA ARG A 19 11.78 12.07 -17.38
C ARG A 19 12.07 13.38 -18.15
N ALA A 20 11.40 13.61 -19.28
CA ALA A 20 11.57 14.84 -20.06
C ALA A 20 10.23 15.36 -20.58
N LYS A 21 10.19 16.66 -20.89
CA LYS A 21 9.05 17.33 -21.52
C LYS A 21 9.03 17.00 -23.02
N ARG A 22 7.90 16.54 -23.53
CA ARG A 22 7.73 16.11 -24.93
C ARG A 22 6.31 16.44 -25.42
N PRO A 23 6.07 16.53 -26.74
CA PRO A 23 4.72 16.64 -27.28
C PRO A 23 3.87 15.43 -26.91
N ILE A 24 2.62 15.70 -26.55
CA ILE A 24 1.62 14.66 -26.28
C ILE A 24 1.06 14.17 -27.62
N GLN A 25 1.22 12.89 -27.94
CA GLN A 25 0.50 12.24 -29.04
C GLN A 25 -0.91 11.85 -28.61
N ASN A 26 -1.90 12.04 -29.48
CA ASN A 26 -3.33 11.79 -29.21
C ASN A 26 -3.83 12.47 -27.92
N PRO A 27 -3.85 13.83 -27.86
CA PRO A 27 -4.32 14.56 -26.70
C PRO A 27 -5.85 14.46 -26.55
N GLU A 28 -6.31 13.72 -25.55
CA GLU A 28 -7.72 13.65 -25.14
C GLU A 28 -7.99 14.56 -23.94
N PRO A 29 -9.03 15.42 -23.99
CA PRO A 29 -9.47 16.21 -22.85
C PRO A 29 -10.14 15.29 -21.81
N VAL A 30 -9.70 15.36 -20.56
CA VAL A 30 -10.24 14.60 -19.43
C VAL A 30 -10.35 15.49 -18.20
N PHE A 31 -11.49 15.41 -17.52
CA PHE A 31 -11.66 16.06 -16.22
C PHE A 31 -11.15 15.15 -15.10
N THR A 32 -10.45 15.76 -14.14
CA THR A 32 -10.08 15.07 -12.89
C THR A 32 -11.30 14.86 -12.00
N SER A 33 -11.17 14.02 -10.96
CA SER A 33 -12.24 13.78 -9.97
C SER A 33 -12.76 15.06 -9.32
N ASN A 34 -11.94 16.11 -9.27
CA ASN A 34 -12.26 17.40 -8.66
C ASN A 34 -12.71 18.42 -9.71
N GLY A 35 -13.09 17.98 -10.92
CA GLY A 35 -13.59 18.83 -12.00
C GLY A 35 -12.53 19.70 -12.70
N ARG A 36 -11.24 19.58 -12.35
CA ARG A 36 -10.17 20.36 -13.00
C ARG A 36 -9.89 19.80 -14.41
N PRO A 37 -9.78 20.65 -15.44
CA PRO A 37 -9.46 20.23 -16.80
C PRO A 37 -8.03 19.71 -16.90
N ALA A 38 -7.84 18.64 -17.67
CA ALA A 38 -6.55 18.04 -17.93
C ALA A 38 -6.53 17.39 -19.32
N VAL A 39 -5.34 17.20 -19.86
CA VAL A 39 -5.14 16.47 -21.12
C VAL A 39 -4.36 15.20 -20.82
N ARG A 40 -4.88 14.08 -21.30
CA ARG A 40 -4.19 12.79 -21.31
C ARG A 40 -3.76 12.49 -22.74
N GLY A 41 -2.59 11.88 -22.90
CA GLY A 41 -2.21 11.27 -24.16
C GLY A 41 -1.01 10.36 -24.00
N THR A 42 -0.29 10.12 -25.09
CA THR A 42 0.74 9.10 -25.19
C THR A 42 2.09 9.72 -25.53
N CYS A 43 3.16 9.17 -24.96
CA CYS A 43 4.52 9.57 -25.26
C CYS A 43 4.99 8.94 -26.59
N PRO A 44 5.54 9.72 -27.54
CA PRO A 44 6.03 9.22 -28.83
C PRO A 44 7.17 8.20 -28.69
N VAL A 45 7.97 8.31 -27.62
CA VAL A 45 9.21 7.52 -27.48
C VAL A 45 8.97 6.19 -26.77
N CYS A 46 8.19 6.19 -25.69
CA CYS A 46 8.03 5.00 -24.84
C CYS A 46 6.60 4.46 -24.77
N GLY A 47 5.66 5.07 -25.48
CA GLY A 47 4.22 4.75 -25.36
C GLY A 47 3.64 5.01 -23.96
N GLY A 48 4.37 5.65 -23.06
CA GLY A 48 3.92 5.95 -21.70
C GLY A 48 2.82 7.01 -21.69
N THR A 49 1.87 6.89 -20.77
CA THR A 49 0.82 7.90 -20.59
C THR A 49 1.40 9.21 -20.09
N ILE A 50 1.18 10.29 -20.82
CA ILE A 50 1.48 11.66 -20.43
C ILE A 50 0.19 12.31 -19.93
N PHE A 51 0.29 13.02 -18.80
CA PHE A 51 -0.82 13.75 -18.22
C PHE A 51 -0.40 15.19 -17.97
N ARG A 52 -1.14 16.15 -18.54
CA ARG A 52 -0.92 17.59 -18.33
C ARG A 52 -2.16 18.18 -17.68
N LEU A 53 -1.97 18.76 -16.50
CA LEU A 53 -3.00 19.55 -15.83
C LEU A 53 -3.12 20.93 -16.49
N GLY A 54 -4.35 21.42 -16.70
CA GLY A 54 -4.61 22.75 -17.23
C GLY A 54 -5.66 22.76 -18.34
N ALA A 55 -6.35 23.89 -18.47
CA ALA A 55 -7.27 24.14 -19.56
C ALA A 55 -6.48 24.27 -20.87
N THR A 56 -6.71 23.36 -21.80
CA THR A 56 -6.27 23.50 -23.19
C THR A 56 -7.45 23.94 -24.06
N PRO A 57 -7.22 24.47 -25.27
CA PRO A 57 -8.30 24.83 -26.21
C PRO A 57 -9.31 23.70 -26.45
N LEU A 58 -8.89 22.45 -26.28
CA LEU A 58 -9.73 21.24 -26.36
C LEU A 58 -10.83 21.16 -25.27
N HIS A 59 -10.83 22.05 -24.27
CA HIS A 59 -11.85 22.13 -23.22
C HIS A 59 -12.91 23.21 -23.46
N GLN A 60 -12.81 24.00 -24.55
CA GLN A 60 -13.83 25.00 -24.90
C GLN A 60 -15.16 24.28 -25.23
N GLY A 61 -16.16 24.43 -24.36
CA GLY A 61 -17.51 23.89 -24.56
C GLY A 61 -17.79 22.52 -23.91
N LEU A 62 -16.82 21.90 -23.23
CA LEU A 62 -17.05 20.66 -22.48
C LEU A 62 -17.34 20.98 -21.01
N THR A 63 -18.51 20.60 -20.49
CA THR A 63 -18.84 20.75 -19.07
C THR A 63 -18.37 19.52 -18.27
N PRO A 64 -17.87 19.69 -17.02
CA PRO A 64 -17.40 18.58 -16.17
C PRO A 64 -18.47 17.55 -15.80
N ALA A 65 -19.75 17.81 -16.10
CA ALA A 65 -20.91 17.09 -15.58
C ALA A 65 -21.15 15.71 -16.20
N GLN A 66 -20.44 15.33 -17.28
CA GLN A 66 -20.70 14.08 -18.01
C GLN A 66 -19.56 13.04 -17.96
N THR A 67 -18.45 13.31 -17.28
CA THR A 67 -17.49 12.26 -16.99
C THR A 67 -18.07 11.35 -15.92
N LYS A 68 -18.79 10.31 -16.38
CA LYS A 68 -19.18 9.13 -15.60
C LYS A 68 -18.06 8.85 -14.62
N ALA A 69 -18.40 8.86 -13.32
CA ALA A 69 -17.56 8.34 -12.28
C ALA A 69 -16.90 7.08 -12.83
N LYS A 70 -15.56 7.12 -13.01
CA LYS A 70 -14.81 5.88 -13.23
C LYS A 70 -15.38 4.90 -12.20
N PRO A 71 -15.70 3.65 -12.56
CA PRO A 71 -15.84 2.65 -11.52
C PRO A 71 -14.56 2.82 -10.72
N SER A 72 -14.73 3.14 -9.43
CA SER A 72 -13.68 2.90 -8.47
C SER A 72 -13.35 1.43 -8.72
N THR A 73 -12.37 1.18 -9.59
CA THR A 73 -11.44 0.10 -9.38
C THR A 73 -10.74 0.59 -8.13
N GLN A 74 -11.46 0.43 -7.02
CA GLN A 74 -10.94 0.09 -5.75
C GLN A 74 -10.00 -1.02 -6.16
N ARG A 75 -8.74 -0.64 -6.38
CA ARG A 75 -7.65 -1.58 -6.27
C ARG A 75 -7.74 -1.88 -4.79
N THR A 76 -8.66 -2.79 -4.46
CA THR A 76 -8.61 -3.65 -3.32
C THR A 76 -7.23 -4.21 -3.48
N ARG A 77 -6.28 -3.54 -2.83
CA ARG A 77 -5.14 -4.22 -2.28
C ARG A 77 -5.80 -5.14 -1.28
N ASN A 78 -6.36 -6.24 -1.79
CA ASN A 78 -6.40 -7.51 -1.11
C ASN A 78 -4.92 -7.84 -0.92
N ARG A 79 -4.29 -7.11 0.00
CA ARG A 79 -3.32 -7.68 0.88
C ARG A 79 -4.16 -8.61 1.72
N SER A 80 -4.53 -9.72 1.10
CA SER A 80 -4.99 -10.90 1.78
C SER A 80 -3.87 -11.12 2.78
N GLN A 81 -4.13 -10.71 4.02
CA GLN A 81 -3.52 -11.39 5.15
C GLN A 81 -4.07 -12.79 5.00
N THR A 82 -3.43 -13.58 4.14
CA THR A 82 -3.47 -15.02 4.22
C THR A 82 -2.97 -15.27 5.62
N THR A 83 -3.90 -15.46 6.55
CA THR A 83 -3.69 -16.25 7.74
C THR A 83 -3.12 -17.55 7.18
N LYS A 84 -1.78 -17.64 7.17
CA LYS A 84 -1.09 -18.84 6.72
C LYS A 84 -1.46 -19.89 7.76
N THR A 85 -2.56 -20.60 7.53
CA THR A 85 -2.89 -21.80 8.28
C THR A 85 -1.70 -22.73 8.06
N PRO A 86 -0.98 -23.12 9.12
CA PRO A 86 0.22 -23.93 8.96
C PRO A 86 -0.21 -25.28 8.39
N GLY A 87 0.09 -25.50 7.11
CA GLY A 87 0.05 -26.83 6.52
C GLY A 87 1.01 -27.72 7.32
N SER A 88 0.69 -29.01 7.42
CA SER A 88 1.31 -30.04 8.28
C SER A 88 2.82 -30.32 8.05
N GLY A 89 3.57 -29.40 7.45
CA GLY A 89 5.02 -29.43 7.31
C GLY A 89 5.73 -28.10 7.61
N THR A 90 5.04 -27.07 8.15
CA THR A 90 5.67 -25.77 8.44
C THR A 90 6.18 -25.67 9.89
N LYS A 91 7.44 -25.27 10.07
CA LYS A 91 8.07 -25.10 11.39
C LYS A 91 7.68 -23.77 12.03
N LEU A 92 7.29 -23.77 13.30
CA LEU A 92 6.96 -22.55 14.06
C LEU A 92 8.21 -22.00 14.75
N VAL A 93 8.46 -20.71 14.56
CA VAL A 93 9.54 -19.96 15.22
C VAL A 93 8.92 -18.82 16.01
N ILE A 94 9.22 -18.76 17.30
CA ILE A 94 8.71 -17.72 18.20
C ILE A 94 9.85 -16.76 18.52
N VAL A 95 9.58 -15.46 18.41
CA VAL A 95 10.56 -14.40 18.69
C VAL A 95 9.97 -13.35 19.62
N GLU A 96 10.81 -12.61 20.32
CA GLU A 96 10.35 -11.65 21.32
C GLU A 96 9.63 -10.42 20.74
N SER A 97 10.18 -9.82 19.67
CA SER A 97 9.69 -8.56 19.11
C SER A 97 9.13 -8.71 17.69
N PRO A 98 8.07 -7.93 17.32
CA PRO A 98 7.50 -7.97 15.97
C PRO A 98 8.49 -7.58 14.86
N ALA A 99 9.42 -6.67 15.15
CA ALA A 99 10.44 -6.27 14.21
C ALA A 99 11.37 -7.44 13.87
N LYS A 100 11.85 -8.18 14.88
CA LYS A 100 12.63 -9.41 14.69
C LYS A 100 11.85 -10.44 13.87
N ALA A 101 10.54 -10.60 14.13
CA ALA A 101 9.71 -11.54 13.38
C ALA A 101 9.66 -11.22 11.88
N ARG A 102 9.51 -9.93 11.54
CA ARG A 102 9.50 -9.47 10.14
C ARG A 102 10.83 -9.72 9.45
N THR A 103 11.93 -9.49 10.15
CA THR A 103 13.29 -9.70 9.62
C THR A 103 13.60 -11.19 9.43
N ILE A 104 13.37 -12.01 10.46
CA ILE A 104 13.66 -13.46 10.41
C ILE A 104 12.75 -14.19 9.42
N SER A 105 11.49 -13.76 9.30
CA SER A 105 10.56 -14.30 8.30
C SER A 105 11.05 -14.09 6.86
N ARG A 106 11.75 -12.97 6.58
CA ARG A 106 12.36 -12.72 5.27
C ARG A 106 13.56 -13.63 5.02
N TYR A 107 14.35 -13.93 6.05
CA TYR A 107 15.54 -14.78 5.93
C TYR A 107 15.21 -16.27 5.79
N LEU A 108 14.28 -16.81 6.59
CA LEU A 108 13.95 -18.23 6.58
C LEU A 108 13.06 -18.64 5.39
N GLY A 109 12.28 -17.71 4.84
CA GLY A 109 11.49 -17.94 3.64
C GLY A 109 10.25 -18.82 3.84
N LYS A 110 9.90 -19.60 2.81
CA LYS A 110 8.70 -20.45 2.80
C LYS A 110 8.96 -21.72 3.62
N GLY A 111 7.97 -22.15 4.41
CA GLY A 111 8.09 -23.32 5.29
C GLY A 111 8.26 -23.00 6.78
N TYR A 112 8.50 -21.73 7.12
CA TYR A 112 8.56 -21.26 8.51
C TYR A 112 7.42 -20.30 8.82
N VAL A 113 6.78 -20.48 9.97
CA VAL A 113 5.81 -19.55 10.53
C VAL A 113 6.50 -18.83 11.68
N VAL A 114 6.76 -17.53 11.52
CA VAL A 114 7.43 -16.73 12.56
C VAL A 114 6.38 -15.87 13.28
N LYS A 115 6.22 -16.08 14.59
CA LYS A 115 5.31 -15.30 15.45
C LYS A 115 6.06 -14.55 16.54
N ALA A 116 5.56 -13.39 16.94
CA ALA A 116 6.12 -12.62 18.04
C ALA A 116 5.39 -12.95 19.36
N SER A 117 6.12 -13.09 20.47
CA SER A 117 5.57 -13.30 21.82
C SER A 117 5.09 -12.01 22.49
N LEU A 118 5.40 -10.85 21.89
CA LEU A 118 5.05 -9.51 22.40
C LEU A 118 5.51 -9.33 23.86
N GLY A 119 6.80 -9.58 24.12
CA GLY A 119 7.40 -9.50 25.46
C GLY A 119 7.21 -10.76 26.32
N HIS A 120 7.29 -10.59 27.65
CA HIS A 120 7.27 -11.69 28.62
C HIS A 120 5.95 -12.47 28.61
N VAL A 121 6.04 -13.80 28.58
CA VAL A 121 4.87 -14.70 28.56
C VAL A 121 4.45 -15.12 29.98
N ARG A 122 5.41 -15.13 30.92
CA ARG A 122 5.20 -15.42 32.33
C ARG A 122 5.91 -14.35 33.15
N ASP A 123 5.26 -13.89 34.20
CA ASP A 123 5.82 -12.95 35.17
C ASP A 123 5.60 -13.48 36.59
N LEU A 124 6.31 -12.92 37.55
CA LEU A 124 6.10 -13.17 38.96
C LEU A 124 4.81 -12.48 39.44
N LEU A 125 4.24 -12.99 40.53
CA LEU A 125 3.07 -12.41 41.17
C LEU A 125 3.46 -11.08 41.84
N ARG A 126 3.13 -9.95 41.22
CA ARG A 126 3.44 -8.62 41.80
C ARG A 126 2.79 -8.36 43.16
N SER A 127 1.70 -9.06 43.45
CA SER A 127 0.88 -8.86 44.66
C SER A 127 1.34 -9.66 45.88
N GLN A 128 2.26 -10.62 45.74
CA GLN A 128 2.75 -11.45 46.85
C GLN A 128 4.24 -11.75 46.67
N MET A 129 4.96 -12.04 47.77
CA MET A 129 6.32 -12.59 47.70
C MET A 129 6.29 -13.88 46.87
N SER A 130 6.71 -13.76 45.61
CA SER A 130 6.57 -14.80 44.59
C SER A 130 7.65 -15.86 44.64
N VAL A 131 8.48 -15.80 45.67
CA VAL A 131 9.66 -16.63 45.85
C VAL A 131 9.56 -17.24 47.24
N ASP A 132 9.53 -18.56 47.27
CA ASP A 132 9.48 -19.32 48.52
C ASP A 132 10.89 -19.43 49.10
N ILE A 133 11.17 -18.68 50.17
CA ILE A 133 12.51 -18.59 50.79
C ILE A 133 12.87 -19.92 51.49
N GLU A 134 11.88 -20.64 52.01
CA GLU A 134 12.10 -21.89 52.74
C GLU A 134 12.29 -23.08 51.79
N ASN A 135 11.68 -23.03 50.59
CA ASN A 135 11.81 -24.06 49.57
C ASN A 135 12.73 -23.61 48.42
N ASN A 136 14.03 -23.39 48.70
CA ASN A 136 15.07 -23.14 47.70
C ASN A 136 14.75 -22.02 46.68
N PHE A 137 14.12 -20.93 47.13
CA PHE A 137 13.75 -19.80 46.27
C PHE A 137 12.88 -20.18 45.08
N LYS A 138 11.99 -21.18 45.23
CA LYS A 138 11.14 -21.64 44.13
C LYS A 138 10.20 -20.51 43.67
N PRO A 139 10.31 -20.04 42.42
CA PRO A 139 9.47 -18.96 41.93
C PRO A 139 8.07 -19.46 41.53
N LYS A 140 7.04 -18.71 41.91
CA LYS A 140 5.65 -18.91 41.45
C LYS A 140 5.37 -17.97 40.28
N TYR A 141 5.28 -18.53 39.08
CA TYR A 141 4.97 -17.77 37.86
C TYR A 141 3.47 -17.74 37.55
N ARG A 142 3.00 -16.62 37.01
CA ARG A 142 1.65 -16.46 36.45
C ARG A 142 1.74 -15.92 35.02
N VAL A 143 0.85 -16.39 34.15
CA VAL A 143 0.64 -15.78 32.83
C VAL A 143 -0.13 -14.47 33.03
N PRO A 144 0.40 -13.31 32.62
CA PRO A 144 -0.30 -12.03 32.73
C PRO A 144 -1.69 -12.10 32.09
N ASN A 145 -2.66 -11.39 32.67
CA ASN A 145 -4.06 -11.45 32.21
C ASN A 145 -4.23 -11.05 30.75
N GLU A 146 -3.40 -10.13 30.25
CA GLU A 146 -3.37 -9.69 28.85
C GLU A 146 -3.07 -10.82 27.85
N LYS A 147 -2.49 -11.93 28.31
CA LYS A 147 -2.10 -13.09 27.49
C LYS A 147 -2.90 -14.36 27.80
N ARG A 148 -3.88 -14.31 28.71
CA ARG A 148 -4.82 -15.42 28.91
C ARG A 148 -5.77 -15.48 27.73
N ALA A 149 -5.93 -16.66 27.14
CA ALA A 149 -7.03 -16.91 26.21
C ALA A 149 -8.34 -16.89 27.02
N VAL A 150 -9.30 -16.08 26.58
CA VAL A 150 -10.70 -16.08 27.06
C VAL A 150 -11.45 -17.18 26.33
#